data_AF-A0AAW2RRE3-F1
#
_entry.id   AF-A0AAW2RRE3-F1
#
_cell.length_a   1.000
_cell.length_b   1.000
_cell.length_c   1.000
_cell.angle_alpha   90.00
_cell.angle_beta   90.00
_cell.angle_gamma   90.00
#
_symmetry.space_group_name_H-M   'P 1'
#
loop_
_entity.id
_entity.type
_entity.pdbx_description
1 polymer ?
#
loop_
_entity_poly.entity_id
_entity_poly.type
_entity_poly.pdbx_seq_one_letter_code
_entity_poly.pdbx_strand_id
1 'polypeptide(L)'
;MVFSRLQVTDFPPEIVVKRLKLALERVLVPYDFMAGRFKLNQQSGRLEIDCNSAGAGFVVASSEYSLDELGDFVYPNLGFRQLAAQTLGNLGPEVDQPLCVFQYTLTIM
;
A
#
# COMPACT_ATOMS: atom_id res chain seq x y z
N MET A 1 -19.45 -5.46 -19.29
CA MET A 1 -18.46 -6.36 -18.66
C MET A 1 -19.18 -7.12 -17.56
N VAL A 2 -19.38 -8.43 -17.74
CA VAL A 2 -19.91 -9.29 -16.68
C VAL A 2 -18.71 -9.85 -15.94
N PHE A 3 -18.47 -9.42 -14.71
CA PHE A 3 -17.52 -10.10 -13.84
C PHE A 3 -18.23 -11.34 -13.29
N SER A 4 -17.99 -12.50 -13.91
CA SER A 4 -18.35 -13.78 -13.32
C SER A 4 -17.59 -13.94 -11.99
N ARG A 5 -18.20 -14.63 -11.02
CA ARG A 5 -17.66 -14.90 -9.69
C ARG A 5 -16.30 -15.61 -9.85
N LEU A 6 -15.20 -14.87 -9.72
CA LEU A 6 -13.85 -15.40 -9.81
C LEU A 6 -13.59 -16.27 -8.58
N GLN A 7 -13.15 -17.52 -8.78
CA GLN A 7 -12.69 -18.35 -7.68
C GLN A 7 -11.24 -17.97 -7.36
N VAL A 8 -10.84 -17.99 -6.09
CA VAL A 8 -9.46 -17.62 -5.66
C VAL A 8 -8.40 -18.49 -6.35
N THR A 9 -8.75 -19.72 -6.74
CA THR A 9 -7.90 -20.63 -7.53
C THR A 9 -7.54 -20.11 -8.92
N ASP A 10 -8.31 -19.15 -9.46
CA ASP A 10 -8.05 -18.57 -10.78
C ASP A 10 -6.83 -17.63 -10.75
N PHE A 11 -6.41 -17.17 -9.57
CA PHE A 11 -5.30 -16.24 -9.41
C PHE A 11 -4.40 -16.62 -8.23
N PRO A 12 -3.33 -17.39 -8.49
CA PRO A 12 -2.29 -17.64 -7.50
C PRO A 12 -1.82 -16.33 -6.85
N PRO A 13 -1.69 -16.26 -5.51
CA PRO A 13 -1.23 -15.10 -4.75
C PRO A 13 -0.04 -14.37 -5.36
N GLU A 14 0.98 -15.12 -5.79
CA GLU A 14 2.20 -14.59 -6.38
C GLU A 14 1.93 -13.82 -7.68
N ILE A 15 0.99 -14.30 -8.49
CA ILE A 15 0.61 -13.67 -9.76
C ILE A 15 -0.14 -12.37 -9.48
N VAL A 16 -1.05 -12.36 -8.48
CA VAL A 16 -1.79 -11.15 -8.09
C VAL A 16 -0.84 -10.09 -7.58
N VAL A 17 0.02 -10.45 -6.61
CA VAL A 17 1.03 -9.56 -6.04
C VAL A 17 1.94 -8.98 -7.11
N LYS A 18 2.46 -9.83 -8.02
CA LYS A 18 3.31 -9.39 -9.13
C LYS A 18 2.58 -8.42 -10.06
N ARG A 19 1.32 -8.70 -10.41
CA ARG A 19 0.51 -7.82 -11.27
C ARG A 19 0.21 -6.48 -10.59
N LEU A 20 -0.12 -6.48 -9.30
CA LEU A 20 -0.36 -5.25 -8.54
C LEU A 20 0.92 -4.41 -8.45
N LYS A 21 2.07 -5.02 -8.18
CA LYS A 21 3.36 -4.31 -8.16
C LYS A 21 3.67 -3.68 -9.51
N LEU A 22 3.55 -4.43 -10.62
CA LEU A 22 3.77 -3.91 -11.97
C LEU A 22 2.79 -2.79 -12.34
N ALA A 23 1.54 -2.88 -11.89
CA ALA A 23 0.56 -1.83 -12.10
C ALA A 23 0.95 -0.56 -11.33
N LEU A 24 1.39 -0.69 -10.07
CA LEU A 24 1.87 0.43 -9.27
C LEU A 24 3.09 1.09 -9.93
N GLU A 25 4.08 0.32 -10.37
CA GLU A 25 5.25 0.84 -11.10
C GLU A 25 4.85 1.65 -12.33
N ARG A 26 3.82 1.22 -13.08
CA ARG A 26 3.31 1.95 -14.25
C ARG A 26 2.58 3.23 -13.87
N VAL A 27 1.79 3.22 -12.80
CA VAL A 27 1.05 4.41 -12.32
C VAL A 27 2.01 5.45 -11.75
N LEU A 28 3.12 5.04 -11.14
CA LEU A 28 4.13 5.95 -10.63
C LEU A 28 4.91 6.68 -11.74
N VAL A 29 4.78 6.32 -13.02
CA VAL A 29 5.39 7.10 -14.11
C VAL A 29 4.67 8.44 -14.32
N PRO A 30 3.35 8.49 -14.55
CA PRO A 30 2.63 9.77 -14.63
C PRO A 30 2.40 10.44 -13.26
N TYR A 31 2.54 9.71 -12.15
CA TYR A 31 2.40 10.20 -10.78
C TYR A 31 3.72 10.04 -9.99
N ASP A 32 4.83 10.47 -10.59
CA ASP A 32 6.19 10.32 -10.06
C ASP A 32 6.39 10.98 -8.69
N PHE A 33 5.70 12.08 -8.43
CA PHE A 33 5.71 12.76 -7.14
C PHE A 33 5.28 11.83 -5.99
N MET A 34 4.44 10.81 -6.23
CA MET A 34 4.03 9.84 -5.20
C MET A 34 5.18 8.90 -4.78
N ALA A 35 6.22 8.80 -5.60
CA ALA A 35 7.46 8.09 -5.29
C ALA A 35 8.50 9.01 -4.60
N GLY A 36 8.14 10.25 -4.28
CA GLY A 36 9.00 11.21 -3.59
C GLY A 36 8.98 11.09 -2.07
N ARG A 37 9.40 12.17 -1.40
CA ARG A 37 9.47 12.29 0.06
C ARG A 37 9.02 13.66 0.54
N PHE A 38 8.61 13.76 1.80
CA PHE A 38 8.30 15.05 2.40
C PHE A 38 9.57 15.76 2.86
N LYS A 39 9.73 17.01 2.46
CA LYS A 39 10.88 17.83 2.81
C LYS A 39 10.43 19.18 3.34
N LEU A 40 10.90 19.55 4.53
CA LEU A 40 10.65 20.89 5.06
C LEU A 40 11.61 21.88 4.40
N ASN A 41 11.08 22.87 3.69
CA ASN A 41 11.85 23.97 3.17
C ASN A 41 12.15 24.96 4.30
N GLN A 42 13.42 25.02 4.73
CA GLN A 42 13.84 25.87 5.85
C GLN A 42 13.72 27.38 5.54
N GLN A 43 13.74 27.79 4.27
CA GLN A 43 13.66 29.20 3.88
C GLN A 43 12.21 29.70 3.87
N SER A 44 11.30 28.90 3.32
CA SER A 44 9.88 29.25 3.21
C SER A 44 9.05 28.80 4.42
N GLY A 45 9.59 27.87 5.23
CA GLY A 45 8.88 27.19 6.31
C GLY A 45 7.79 26.22 5.84
N ARG A 46 7.73 25.90 4.55
CA ARG A 46 6.67 25.07 3.95
C ARG A 46 7.12 23.63 3.78
N LEU A 47 6.17 22.70 3.92
CA LEU A 47 6.37 21.30 3.57
C LEU A 47 6.24 21.14 2.06
N GLU A 48 7.25 20.57 1.43
CA GLU A 48 7.34 20.35 -0.01
C GLU A 48 7.48 18.85 -0.29
N ILE A 49 7.16 18.46 -1.52
CA ILE A 49 7.42 17.11 -2.02
C ILE A 49 8.74 17.14 -2.79
N ASP A 50 9.72 16.37 -2.30
CA ASP A 50 10.96 16.09 -3.02
C ASP A 50 10.72 14.91 -3.97
N CYS A 51 10.56 15.19 -5.27
CA CYS A 51 10.36 14.18 -6.32
C CYS A 51 11.67 13.43 -6.66
N ASN A 52 12.23 12.73 -5.68
CA ASN A 52 13.54 12.08 -5.74
C ASN A 52 13.50 10.62 -6.23
N SER A 53 12.36 10.14 -6.71
CA SER A 53 12.17 8.75 -7.18
C SER A 53 12.55 7.67 -6.15
N ALA A 54 12.50 7.99 -4.84
CA ALA A 54 12.83 7.05 -3.77
C ALA A 54 11.79 5.91 -3.60
N GLY A 55 10.73 5.91 -4.40
CA GLY A 55 9.74 4.83 -4.49
C GLY A 55 8.61 4.93 -3.47
N ALA A 56 7.61 4.08 -3.64
CA ALA A 56 6.49 3.90 -2.74
C ALA A 56 6.64 2.61 -1.91
N GLY A 57 6.01 2.56 -0.75
CA GLY A 57 5.92 1.35 0.06
C GLY A 57 4.99 0.32 -0.59
N PHE A 58 5.42 -0.94 -0.62
CA PHE A 58 4.60 -2.06 -1.07
C PHE A 58 4.76 -3.23 -0.10
N VAL A 59 3.71 -3.54 0.65
CA VAL A 59 3.69 -4.54 1.71
C VAL A 59 2.78 -5.68 1.30
N VAL A 60 3.27 -6.91 1.46
CA VAL A 60 2.45 -8.12 1.32
C VAL A 60 2.35 -8.76 2.69
N ALA A 61 1.13 -9.00 3.14
CA ALA A 61 0.82 -9.59 4.42
C ALA A 61 -0.09 -10.81 4.24
N SER A 62 -0.16 -11.66 5.26
CA SER A 62 -1.12 -12.75 5.35
C SER A 62 -1.95 -12.62 6.63
N SER A 63 -3.19 -13.07 6.59
CA SER A 63 -4.11 -13.11 7.71
C SER A 63 -4.66 -14.52 7.87
N GLU A 64 -4.74 -14.97 9.12
CA GLU A 64 -5.38 -16.23 9.51
C GLU A 64 -6.89 -16.11 9.67
N TYR A 65 -7.48 -14.99 9.23
CA TYR A 65 -8.93 -14.82 9.18
C TYR A 65 -9.38 -14.67 7.74
N SER A 66 -10.53 -15.24 7.43
CA SER A 66 -11.25 -15.02 6.16
C SER A 66 -11.84 -13.61 6.11
N LEU A 67 -12.21 -13.14 4.92
CA LEU A 67 -12.88 -11.84 4.76
C LEU A 67 -14.24 -11.80 5.50
N ASP A 68 -14.96 -12.93 5.53
CA ASP A 68 -16.24 -13.03 6.23
C ASP A 68 -16.07 -12.93 7.76
N GLU A 69 -14.97 -13.49 8.30
CA GLU A 69 -14.63 -13.38 9.73
C GLU A 69 -14.13 -11.99 10.12
N LEU A 70 -13.45 -11.28 9.22
CA LEU A 70 -13.06 -9.87 9.42
C LEU A 70 -14.28 -8.94 9.45
N GLY A 71 -15.40 -9.37 8.88
CA GLY A 71 -16.68 -8.66 8.89
C GLY A 71 -16.76 -7.55 7.86
N ASP A 72 -17.69 -6.61 8.10
CA ASP A 72 -17.96 -5.52 7.17
C ASP A 72 -17.09 -4.28 7.46
N PHE A 73 -16.46 -3.75 6.42
CA PHE A 73 -15.53 -2.61 6.48
C PHE A 73 -16.23 -1.25 6.39
N VAL A 74 -17.56 -1.19 6.53
CA VAL A 74 -18.36 0.04 6.41
C VAL A 74 -18.03 1.09 7.46
N TYR A 75 -17.58 0.69 8.66
CA TYR A 75 -17.25 1.62 9.74
C TYR A 75 -15.75 1.58 10.09
N PRO A 76 -15.13 2.73 10.37
CA PRO A 76 -13.76 2.77 10.86
C PRO A 76 -13.61 1.95 12.15
N ASN A 77 -12.76 0.93 12.13
CA ASN A 77 -12.46 0.09 13.28
C ASN A 77 -10.95 0.10 13.54
N LEU A 78 -10.56 0.36 14.79
CA LEU A 78 -9.14 0.34 15.18
C LEU A 78 -8.51 -1.05 15.02
N GLY A 79 -9.31 -2.13 15.07
CA GLY A 79 -8.86 -3.49 14.76
C GLY A 79 -8.34 -3.64 13.32
N PHE A 80 -8.82 -2.83 12.37
CA PHE A 80 -8.38 -2.87 10.98
C PHE A 80 -7.06 -2.13 10.73
N ARG A 81 -6.44 -1.51 11.75
CA ARG A 81 -5.12 -0.86 11.59
C ARG A 81 -4.06 -1.81 11.03
N GLN A 82 -4.15 -3.11 11.33
CA GLN A 82 -3.21 -4.10 10.82
C GLN A 82 -3.38 -4.40 9.32
N LEU A 83 -4.53 -4.06 8.74
CA LEU A 83 -4.82 -4.21 7.30
C LEU A 83 -4.31 -3.03 6.47
N ALA A 84 -3.86 -1.95 7.12
CA ALA A 84 -3.34 -0.76 6.49
C ALA A 84 -2.00 -0.35 7.14
N ALA A 85 -0.89 -0.73 6.50
CA ALA A 85 0.45 -0.34 6.92
C ALA A 85 0.54 1.18 7.09
N GLN A 86 0.69 1.63 8.34
CA GLN A 86 0.78 3.05 8.65
C GLN A 86 2.18 3.61 8.39
N THR A 87 3.20 2.77 8.54
CA THR A 87 4.60 3.09 8.32
C THR A 87 5.31 1.83 7.83
N LEU A 88 6.40 1.98 7.07
CA LEU A 88 7.36 0.89 6.94
C LEU A 88 8.15 0.83 8.25
N GLY A 89 7.69 -0.01 9.19
CA GLY A 89 8.16 -0.09 10.58
C GLY A 89 9.65 -0.39 10.83
N ASN A 90 10.48 -0.44 9.79
CA ASN A 90 11.93 -0.62 9.88
C ASN A 90 12.72 0.69 9.71
N LEU A 91 12.01 1.79 9.45
CA LEU A 91 12.60 3.10 9.21
C LEU A 91 12.43 3.91 10.50
N GLY A 92 13.54 4.21 11.18
CA GLY A 92 13.53 5.03 12.40
C GLY A 92 12.89 6.41 12.14
N PRO A 93 12.60 7.20 13.19
CA PRO A 93 11.98 8.52 13.05
C PRO A 93 12.82 9.51 12.22
N GLU A 94 14.09 9.21 11.98
CA GLU A 94 15.00 9.97 11.12
C GLU A 94 15.01 9.52 9.66
N VAL A 95 14.39 8.39 9.32
CA VAL A 95 14.38 7.89 7.95
C VAL A 95 13.13 8.38 7.24
N ASP A 96 13.39 8.98 6.08
CA ASP A 96 12.41 9.59 5.20
C ASP A 96 11.35 8.58 4.72
N GLN A 97 10.13 8.72 5.22
CA GLN A 97 9.02 7.78 4.95
C GLN A 97 8.47 8.00 3.53
N PRO A 98 8.13 6.92 2.81
CA PRO A 98 7.48 7.06 1.52
C PRO A 98 6.14 7.78 1.66
N LEU A 99 5.82 8.63 0.69
CA LEU A 99 4.56 9.39 0.66
C LEU A 99 3.33 8.48 0.56
N CYS A 100 3.50 7.28 -0.01
CA CYS A 100 2.43 6.32 -0.22
C CYS A 100 2.91 4.92 0.14
N VAL A 101 2.06 4.17 0.84
CA VAL A 101 2.27 2.75 1.17
C VAL A 101 1.03 1.98 0.76
N PHE A 102 1.23 0.91 0.00
CA PHE A 102 0.18 -0.01 -0.43
C PHE A 102 0.38 -1.34 0.29
N GLN A 103 -0.61 -1.77 1.06
CA GLN A 103 -0.62 -3.10 1.67
C GLN A 103 -1.61 -4.00 0.95
N TYR A 104 -1.15 -5.20 0.61
CA TYR A 104 -1.98 -6.29 0.12
C TYR A 104 -1.98 -7.43 1.15
N THR A 105 -3.15 -7.75 1.69
CA THR A 105 -3.31 -8.81 2.69
C THR A 105 -4.03 -10.00 2.09
N LEU A 106 -3.42 -11.18 2.21
CA LEU A 106 -4.00 -12.46 1.80
C LEU A 106 -4.68 -13.12 3.00
N THR A 107 -5.99 -13.37 2.91
CA THR A 107 -6.77 -14.05 3.95
C THR A 107 -6.78 -15.56 3.70
N ILE A 108 -6.94 -16.36 4.76
CA ILE A 108 -7.31 -17.77 4.60
C ILE A 108 -8.74 -17.89 4.08
N MET A 109 -9.06 -19.02 3.46
CA MET A 109 -10.40 -19.35 2.95
C MET A 109 -11.27 -19.97 4.03
#